data_AF-A0A946GX77-F1
#
_entry.id   AF-A0A946GX77-F1
#
_cell.length_a   1.000
_cell.length_b   1.000
_cell.length_c   1.000
_cell.angle_alpha   90.00
_cell.angle_beta   90.00
_cell.angle_gamma   90.00
#
_symmetry.space_group_name_H-M   'P 1'
#
loop_
_entity.id
_entity.type
_entity.pdbx_description
1 polymer ?
#
loop_
_entity_poly.entity_id
_entity_poly.type
_entity_poly.pdbx_seq_one_letter_code
_entity_poly.pdbx_strand_id
1 'polypeptide(L)'
;MSLLLMLMIPLLTMRSFAEEKQAGTLELLMTLPISDGAIILAKYLSLMMLVFFMLLGSSVAVLVLIYFGEPDLGPVLGGYTGIFLLASSFSALGLLISSLSANQVVAATATWSLLLVLWFIDYASALFPASDLIHLFQHISFSVQYLDIIRGVVTGGGFIYFFGLVLFCLVSATQVLRMKRF
;
A
#
# COMPACT_ATOMS: atom_id res chain seq x y z
N MET A 1 8.41 4.43 -11.64
CA MET A 1 7.93 4.99 -10.36
C MET A 1 7.49 3.92 -9.36
N SER A 2 6.84 2.84 -9.80
CA SER A 2 6.28 1.81 -8.90
C SER A 2 7.30 1.08 -8.03
N LEU A 3 8.47 0.70 -8.58
CA LEU A 3 9.55 0.07 -7.79
C LEU A 3 10.14 1.01 -6.73
N LEU A 4 10.14 2.32 -6.97
CA LEU A 4 10.65 3.30 -6.00
C LEU A 4 9.65 3.48 -4.84
N LEU A 5 8.35 3.56 -5.14
CA LEU A 5 7.28 3.54 -4.14
C LEU A 5 7.31 2.27 -3.29
N MET A 6 7.59 1.14 -3.92
CA MET A 6 7.71 -0.15 -3.25
C MET A 6 8.84 -0.20 -2.22
N LEU A 7 9.89 0.60 -2.40
CA LEU A 7 10.99 0.74 -1.45
C LEU A 7 10.71 1.86 -0.42
N MET A 8 10.17 2.98 -0.85
CA MET A 8 9.89 4.14 0.01
C MET A 8 8.75 3.91 1.00
N ILE A 9 7.68 3.23 0.60
CA ILE A 9 6.52 3.04 1.47
C ILE A 9 6.85 2.17 2.68
N PRO A 10 7.54 1.01 2.54
CA PRO A 10 8.04 0.26 3.70
C PRO A 10 8.89 1.10 4.65
N LEU A 11 9.71 2.01 4.12
CA LEU A 11 10.55 2.93 4.92
C LEU A 11 9.71 3.98 5.68
N LEU A 12 8.57 4.39 5.12
CA LEU A 12 7.65 5.33 5.78
C LEU A 12 6.76 4.61 6.81
N THR A 13 6.26 3.41 6.48
CA THR A 13 5.33 2.65 7.34
C THR A 13 6.04 1.94 8.49
N MET A 14 7.32 1.57 8.34
CA MET A 14 8.07 0.83 9.36
C MET A 14 8.09 1.55 10.71
N ARG A 15 8.14 2.89 10.70
CA ARG A 15 8.19 3.74 11.90
C ARG A 15 6.89 3.75 12.69
N SER A 16 5.75 3.54 12.03
CA SER A 16 4.45 3.85 12.61
C SER A 16 4.14 3.10 13.92
N PHE A 17 4.45 1.81 14.01
CA PHE A 17 4.26 1.03 15.26
C PHE A 17 5.54 0.43 15.80
N ALA A 18 6.51 0.08 14.94
CA ALA A 18 7.75 -0.52 15.41
C ALA A 18 8.60 0.47 16.22
N GLU A 19 8.59 1.77 15.88
CA GLU A 19 9.32 2.80 16.62
C GLU A 19 8.68 3.04 18.00
N GLU A 20 7.35 3.07 18.08
CA GLU A 20 6.63 3.20 19.36
C GLU A 20 6.85 1.99 20.29
N LYS A 21 6.97 0.79 19.72
CA LYS A 21 7.34 -0.41 20.49
C LYS A 21 8.76 -0.34 20.99
N GLN A 22 9.69 0.04 20.13
CA GLN A 22 11.11 0.13 20.48
C GLN A 22 11.36 1.22 21.54
N ALA A 23 10.58 2.30 21.50
CA ALA A 23 10.62 3.38 22.48
C ALA A 23 9.80 3.10 23.76
N GLY A 24 9.06 1.99 23.83
CA GLY A 24 8.17 1.65 24.96
C GLY A 24 6.92 2.54 25.10
N THR A 25 6.68 3.45 24.15
CA THR A 25 5.52 4.37 24.21
C THR A 25 4.22 3.71 23.75
N LEU A 26 4.30 2.53 23.11
CA LEU A 26 3.11 1.77 22.71
C LEU A 26 2.23 1.39 23.91
N GLU A 27 2.83 1.04 25.05
CA GLU A 27 2.08 0.67 26.26
C GLU A 27 1.26 1.87 26.77
N LEU A 28 1.86 3.06 26.79
CA LEU A 28 1.17 4.30 27.14
C LEU A 28 -0.01 4.56 26.19
N LEU A 29 0.21 4.39 24.88
CA LEU A 29 -0.85 4.56 23.88
C LEU A 29 -2.03 3.59 24.09
N MET A 30 -1.75 2.34 24.48
CA MET A 30 -2.76 1.32 24.74
C MET A 30 -3.55 1.55 26.04
N THR A 31 -2.98 2.28 27.00
CA THR A 31 -3.70 2.66 28.23
C THR A 31 -4.71 3.79 28.04
N LEU A 32 -4.62 4.54 26.93
CA LEU A 32 -5.55 5.62 26.65
C LEU A 32 -6.95 5.07 26.30
N PRO A 33 -8.03 5.81 26.62
CA PRO A 33 -9.41 5.43 26.31
C PRO A 33 -9.76 5.69 24.83
N ILE A 34 -8.84 5.32 23.93
CA ILE A 34 -8.98 5.44 22.47
C ILE A 34 -9.25 4.04 21.91
N SER A 35 -10.11 3.95 20.90
CA SER A 35 -10.38 2.69 20.21
C SER A 35 -9.18 2.28 19.33
N ASP A 36 -8.83 0.99 19.35
CA ASP A 36 -7.70 0.47 18.57
C ASP A 36 -7.88 0.74 17.05
N GLY A 37 -9.13 0.72 16.59
CA GLY A 37 -9.52 1.10 15.23
C GLY A 37 -9.19 2.55 14.89
N ALA A 38 -9.46 3.50 15.79
CA ALA A 38 -9.14 4.91 15.57
C ALA A 38 -7.64 5.15 15.49
N ILE A 39 -6.84 4.44 16.30
CA ILE A 39 -5.37 4.54 16.29
C ILE A 39 -4.82 4.14 14.92
N ILE A 40 -5.26 2.98 14.40
CA ILE A 40 -4.79 2.47 13.10
C ILE A 40 -5.27 3.37 11.97
N LEU A 41 -6.53 3.79 12.00
CA LEU A 41 -7.10 4.62 10.94
C LEU A 41 -6.43 5.99 10.90
N ALA A 42 -6.11 6.59 12.05
CA ALA A 42 -5.36 7.84 12.14
C ALA A 42 -3.95 7.68 11.53
N LYS A 43 -3.20 6.63 11.91
CA LYS A 43 -1.86 6.36 11.37
C LYS A 43 -1.89 6.11 9.85
N TYR A 44 -2.89 5.37 9.38
CA TYR A 44 -3.11 5.15 7.96
C TYR A 44 -3.43 6.45 7.21
N LEU A 45 -4.33 7.28 7.71
CA LEU A 45 -4.65 8.57 7.11
C LEU A 45 -3.45 9.52 7.08
N SER A 46 -2.60 9.53 8.11
CA SER A 46 -1.37 10.32 8.12
C SER A 46 -0.43 9.93 6.97
N LEU A 47 -0.26 8.62 6.73
CA LEU A 47 0.53 8.12 5.59
C LEU A 47 -0.12 8.48 4.25
N MET A 48 -1.45 8.34 4.16
CA MET A 48 -2.19 8.68 2.94
C MET A 48 -2.15 10.18 2.62
N MET A 49 -2.20 11.05 3.63
CA MET A 49 -2.02 12.49 3.43
C MET A 49 -0.64 12.82 2.89
N LEU A 50 0.41 12.19 3.43
CA LEU A 50 1.77 12.37 2.93
C LEU A 50 1.87 11.97 1.45
N VAL A 51 1.32 10.81 1.07
CA VAL A 51 1.26 10.38 -0.33
C VAL A 51 0.47 11.37 -1.19
N PHE A 52 -0.67 11.86 -0.70
CA PHE A 52 -1.50 12.83 -1.40
C PHE A 52 -0.73 14.14 -1.67
N PHE A 53 -0.01 14.67 -0.68
CA PHE A 53 0.81 15.88 -0.87
C PHE A 53 1.99 15.65 -1.82
N MET A 54 2.62 14.48 -1.80
CA MET A 54 3.66 14.13 -2.77
C MET A 54 3.12 14.13 -4.20
N LEU A 55 1.93 13.55 -4.41
CA LEU A 55 1.26 13.55 -5.72
C LEU A 55 0.80 14.95 -6.12
N LEU A 56 0.30 15.75 -5.19
CA LEU A 56 -0.07 17.14 -5.45
C LEU A 56 1.17 17.94 -5.90
N GLY A 57 2.31 17.73 -5.24
CA GLY A 57 3.58 18.33 -5.67
C GLY A 57 3.98 17.92 -7.08
N SER A 58 3.82 16.64 -7.45
CA SER A 58 4.13 16.18 -8.81
C SER A 58 3.14 16.71 -9.87
N SER A 59 1.91 17.07 -9.48
CA SER A 59 0.89 17.60 -10.40
C SER A 59 1.30 18.92 -11.05
N VAL A 60 2.20 19.68 -10.42
CA VAL A 60 2.78 20.91 -11.00
C VAL A 60 3.48 20.61 -12.33
N ALA A 61 4.18 19.47 -12.44
CA ALA A 61 4.84 19.08 -13.69
C ALA A 61 3.82 18.77 -14.80
N VAL A 62 2.65 18.22 -14.44
CA VAL A 62 1.56 17.95 -15.39
C VAL A 62 0.94 19.24 -15.89
N LEU A 63 0.75 20.24 -15.03
CA LEU A 63 0.23 21.55 -15.43
C LEU A 63 1.12 22.22 -16.47
N VAL A 64 2.44 22.15 -16.28
CA VAL A 64 3.41 22.64 -17.28
C VAL A 64 3.28 21.84 -18.58
N LEU A 65 3.13 20.52 -18.50
CA LEU A 65 2.97 19.65 -19.67
C LEU A 65 1.72 19.99 -20.49
N ILE A 66 0.59 20.23 -19.81
CA ILE A 66 -0.68 20.63 -20.44
C ILE A 66 -0.53 21.96 -21.17
N TYR A 67 0.22 22.90 -20.60
CA TYR A 67 0.43 24.21 -21.20
C TYR A 67 1.30 24.16 -22.47
N PHE A 68 2.28 23.24 -22.54
CA PHE A 68 3.28 23.23 -23.64
C PHE A 68 3.14 22.09 -24.66
N GLY A 69 2.41 21.01 -24.39
CA GLY A 69 2.58 19.75 -25.15
C GLY A 69 1.33 18.94 -25.49
N GLU A 70 0.11 19.44 -25.25
CA GLU A 70 -1.16 18.71 -25.50
C GLU A 70 -1.13 17.22 -25.08
N PRO A 71 -0.89 16.92 -23.80
CA PRO A 71 -0.75 15.54 -23.35
C PRO A 71 -2.09 14.81 -23.34
N ASP A 72 -2.05 13.50 -23.61
CA ASP A 72 -3.22 12.63 -23.41
C ASP A 72 -3.54 12.52 -21.91
N LEU A 73 -4.71 13.04 -21.53
CA LEU A 73 -5.15 13.09 -20.14
C LEU A 73 -5.57 11.72 -19.60
N GLY A 74 -5.88 10.75 -20.46
CA GLY A 74 -6.31 9.42 -20.04
C GLY A 74 -5.24 8.69 -19.22
N PRO A 75 -4.04 8.44 -19.78
CA PRO A 75 -2.92 7.84 -19.06
C PRO A 75 -2.40 8.68 -17.90
N VAL A 76 -2.52 10.02 -17.97
CA VAL A 76 -2.15 10.90 -16.86
C VAL A 76 -3.05 10.63 -15.65
N LEU A 77 -4.37 10.70 -15.81
CA LEU A 77 -5.31 10.42 -14.73
C LEU A 77 -5.22 8.96 -14.24
N GLY A 78 -5.05 8.01 -15.16
CA GLY A 78 -4.81 6.61 -14.86
C GLY A 78 -3.53 6.39 -14.02
N GLY A 79 -2.45 7.10 -14.36
CA GLY A 79 -1.20 7.04 -13.61
C GLY A 79 -1.33 7.59 -12.19
N TYR A 80 -1.99 8.73 -12.00
CA TYR A 80 -2.22 9.32 -10.68
C TYR A 80 -3.11 8.45 -9.79
N THR A 81 -4.23 7.98 -10.34
CA THR A 81 -5.15 7.09 -9.62
C THR A 81 -4.47 5.76 -9.29
N GLY A 82 -3.78 5.14 -10.26
CA GLY A 82 -3.05 3.89 -10.04
C GLY A 82 -1.98 4.00 -8.96
N ILE A 83 -1.17 5.07 -8.98
CA ILE A 83 -0.16 5.31 -7.94
C ILE A 83 -0.81 5.51 -6.57
N PHE A 84 -1.90 6.27 -6.49
CA PHE A 84 -2.60 6.51 -5.23
C PHE A 84 -3.17 5.20 -4.65
N LEU A 85 -3.84 4.38 -5.47
CA LEU A 85 -4.36 3.08 -5.05
C LEU A 85 -3.23 2.15 -4.59
N LEU A 86 -2.17 2.04 -5.37
CA LEU A 86 -1.03 1.19 -5.07
C LEU A 86 -0.35 1.63 -3.76
N ALA A 87 -0.13 2.94 -3.58
CA ALA A 87 0.42 3.48 -2.35
C ALA A 87 -0.49 3.23 -1.13
N SER A 88 -1.81 3.27 -1.33
CA SER A 88 -2.80 2.97 -0.30
C SER A 88 -2.70 1.52 0.18
N SER A 89 -2.56 0.58 -0.73
CA SER A 89 -2.40 -0.86 -0.43
C SER A 89 -1.07 -1.15 0.24
N PHE A 90 0.02 -0.54 -0.24
CA PHE A 90 1.35 -0.74 0.35
C PHE A 90 1.40 -0.18 1.77
N SER A 91 0.75 0.97 2.01
CA SER A 91 0.70 1.59 3.33
C SER A 91 -0.10 0.74 4.32
N ALA A 92 -1.22 0.15 3.90
CA ALA A 92 -2.02 -0.73 4.74
C ALA A 92 -1.26 -2.03 5.09
N LEU A 93 -0.58 -2.64 4.11
CA LEU A 93 0.27 -3.82 4.32
C LEU A 93 1.44 -3.52 5.27
N GLY A 94 2.13 -2.40 5.05
CA GLY A 94 3.26 -1.98 5.88
C GLY A 94 2.83 -1.69 7.33
N LEU A 95 1.66 -1.12 7.54
CA LEU A 95 1.08 -0.93 8.88
C LEU A 95 0.80 -2.27 9.58
N LEU A 96 0.19 -3.22 8.87
CA LEU A 96 -0.07 -4.56 9.40
C LEU A 96 1.23 -5.22 9.85
N ILE A 97 2.26 -5.22 9.01
CA ILE A 97 3.55 -5.85 9.32
C ILE A 97 4.29 -5.12 10.45
N SER A 98 4.22 -3.78 10.50
CA SER A 98 4.76 -2.97 11.61
C SER A 98 4.03 -3.27 12.93
N SER A 99 2.73 -3.55 12.89
CA SER A 99 1.95 -3.96 14.06
C SER A 99 2.32 -5.36 14.60
N LEU A 100 2.89 -6.21 13.76
CA LEU A 100 3.40 -7.54 14.14
C LEU A 100 4.86 -7.50 14.60
N SER A 101 5.66 -6.61 14.02
CA SER A 101 7.10 -6.56 14.25
C SER A 101 7.47 -5.78 15.52
N ALA A 102 8.58 -6.14 16.17
CA ALA A 102 9.14 -5.41 17.31
C ALA A 102 10.27 -4.44 16.90
N ASN A 103 10.88 -4.66 15.73
CA ASN A 103 12.02 -3.88 15.24
C ASN A 103 11.69 -3.26 13.88
N GLN A 104 12.03 -1.99 13.72
CA GLN A 104 11.80 -1.21 12.49
C GLN A 104 12.46 -1.84 11.26
N VAL A 105 13.69 -2.36 11.39
CA VAL A 105 14.42 -2.99 10.28
C VAL A 105 13.70 -4.25 9.81
N VAL A 106 13.26 -5.10 10.74
CA VAL A 106 12.51 -6.33 10.43
C VAL A 106 11.16 -6.01 9.80
N ALA A 107 10.46 -4.98 10.29
CA ALA A 107 9.20 -4.55 9.71
C ALA A 107 9.38 -4.10 8.24
N ALA A 108 10.43 -3.32 7.97
CA ALA A 108 10.72 -2.81 6.63
C ALA A 108 11.06 -3.94 5.65
N THR A 109 11.97 -4.83 6.04
CA THR A 109 12.44 -5.93 5.17
C THR A 109 11.33 -6.95 4.92
N ALA A 110 10.50 -7.27 5.92
CA ALA A 110 9.35 -8.15 5.74
C ALA A 110 8.30 -7.55 4.82
N THR A 111 8.00 -6.26 4.98
CA THR A 111 7.05 -5.55 4.09
C THR A 111 7.56 -5.52 2.66
N TRP A 112 8.82 -5.14 2.46
CA TRP A 112 9.42 -5.07 1.14
C TRP A 112 9.45 -6.45 0.45
N SER A 113 9.85 -7.50 1.17
CA SER A 113 9.84 -8.88 0.67
C SER A 113 8.44 -9.33 0.24
N LEU A 114 7.42 -9.07 1.06
CA LEU A 114 6.05 -9.46 0.74
C LEU A 114 5.51 -8.70 -0.49
N LEU A 115 5.78 -7.39 -0.57
CA LEU A 115 5.42 -6.61 -1.75
C LEU A 115 6.09 -7.19 -3.00
N LEU A 116 7.37 -7.60 -2.94
CA LEU A 116 8.09 -8.19 -4.08
C LEU A 116 7.42 -9.48 -4.55
N VAL A 117 7.04 -10.34 -3.61
CA VAL A 117 6.32 -11.57 -3.95
C VAL A 117 5.00 -11.24 -4.65
N LEU A 118 4.20 -10.31 -4.12
CA LEU A 118 2.93 -9.91 -4.72
C LEU A 118 3.09 -9.22 -6.09
N TRP A 119 4.21 -8.57 -6.33
CA TRP A 119 4.51 -7.91 -7.61
C TRP A 119 4.90 -8.90 -8.70
N PHE A 120 5.65 -9.96 -8.35
CA PHE A 120 6.17 -10.94 -9.31
C PHE A 120 5.37 -12.24 -9.37
N ILE A 121 4.28 -12.36 -8.62
CA ILE A 121 3.49 -13.60 -8.56
C ILE A 121 2.91 -14.01 -9.93
N ASP A 122 2.68 -13.07 -10.84
CA ASP A 122 2.25 -13.36 -12.21
C ASP A 122 3.32 -14.10 -13.02
N TYR A 123 4.61 -13.90 -12.75
CA TYR A 123 5.66 -14.66 -13.44
C TYR A 123 5.58 -16.16 -13.12
N ALA A 124 5.03 -16.53 -11.97
CA ALA A 124 4.78 -17.93 -11.64
C ALA A 124 3.73 -18.57 -12.56
N SER A 125 2.84 -17.78 -13.19
CA SER A 125 1.85 -18.32 -14.13
C SER A 125 2.50 -18.90 -15.38
N ALA A 126 3.67 -18.41 -15.78
CA ALA A 126 4.44 -18.95 -16.91
C ALA A 126 5.00 -20.36 -16.62
N LEU A 127 5.14 -20.74 -15.35
CA LEU A 127 5.61 -22.06 -14.94
C LEU A 127 4.50 -23.13 -14.97
N PHE A 128 3.22 -22.73 -15.05
CA PHE A 128 2.07 -23.63 -15.02
C PHE A 128 1.05 -23.36 -16.15
N PRO A 129 1.42 -23.51 -17.44
CA PRO A 129 0.65 -23.01 -18.59
C PRO A 129 -0.72 -23.67 -18.83
N ALA A 130 -1.03 -24.79 -18.17
CA ALA A 130 -2.22 -25.61 -18.42
C ALA A 130 -3.14 -25.74 -17.19
N SER A 131 -3.03 -24.83 -16.23
CA SER A 131 -3.77 -24.92 -14.96
C SER A 131 -4.64 -23.69 -14.72
N ASP A 132 -5.81 -23.87 -14.09
CA ASP A 132 -6.69 -22.76 -13.67
C ASP A 132 -6.02 -21.81 -12.66
N LEU A 133 -4.87 -22.21 -12.09
CA LEU A 133 -4.06 -21.40 -11.18
C LEU A 133 -3.48 -20.15 -11.86
N ILE A 134 -3.38 -20.12 -13.20
CA ILE A 134 -2.94 -18.93 -13.95
C ILE A 134 -3.84 -17.74 -13.64
N HIS A 135 -5.17 -17.94 -13.69
CA HIS A 135 -6.14 -16.88 -13.45
C HIS A 135 -6.10 -16.37 -12.02
N LEU A 136 -5.84 -17.26 -11.05
CA LEU A 136 -5.66 -16.91 -9.65
C LEU A 136 -4.41 -16.03 -9.44
N PHE A 137 -3.27 -16.43 -10.01
CA PHE A 137 -2.02 -15.67 -9.88
C PHE A 137 -2.10 -14.30 -10.58
N GLN A 138 -2.78 -14.22 -11.72
CA GLN A 138 -3.02 -12.94 -12.39
C GLN A 138 -3.93 -12.02 -11.57
N HIS A 139 -4.99 -12.54 -10.94
CA HIS A 139 -5.87 -11.74 -10.08
C HIS A 139 -5.19 -11.24 -8.80
N ILE A 140 -4.21 -11.99 -8.28
CA ILE A 140 -3.47 -11.61 -7.08
C ILE A 140 -2.31 -10.66 -7.41
N SER A 141 -1.80 -10.64 -8.64
CA SER A 141 -0.64 -9.83 -9.00
C SER A 141 -0.94 -8.33 -8.98
N PHE A 142 -0.14 -7.60 -8.21
CA PHE A 142 -0.16 -6.13 -8.21
C PHE A 142 0.25 -5.56 -9.56
N SER A 143 1.18 -6.21 -10.27
CA SER A 143 1.70 -5.74 -11.55
C SER A 143 0.59 -5.73 -12.61
N VAL A 144 -0.18 -6.83 -12.70
CA VAL A 144 -1.27 -6.97 -13.68
C VAL A 144 -2.38 -5.95 -13.40
N GLN A 145 -2.87 -5.89 -12.17
CA GLN A 145 -3.95 -4.97 -11.78
C GLN A 145 -3.55 -3.49 -11.93
N TYR A 146 -2.28 -3.17 -11.73
CA TYR A 146 -1.76 -1.81 -11.84
C TYR A 146 -1.55 -1.37 -13.31
N LEU A 147 -1.10 -2.27 -14.19
CA LEU A 147 -0.86 -1.96 -15.60
C LEU A 147 -2.14 -1.54 -16.34
N ASP A 148 -3.27 -2.19 -16.03
CA ASP A 148 -4.57 -1.84 -16.62
C ASP A 148 -5.00 -0.42 -16.23
N ILE A 149 -4.77 -0.04 -14.97
CA ILE A 149 -5.14 1.29 -14.45
C ILE A 149 -4.29 2.40 -15.09
N ILE A 150 -2.97 2.20 -15.25
CA ILE A 150 -2.11 3.22 -15.88
C ILE A 150 -2.49 3.45 -17.34
N ARG A 151 -2.97 2.41 -18.04
CA ARG A 151 -3.43 2.52 -19.43
C ARG A 151 -4.74 3.29 -19.56
N GLY A 152 -5.33 3.75 -18.45
CA GLY A 152 -6.62 4.44 -18.43
C GLY A 152 -7.81 3.50 -18.56
N VAL A 153 -7.59 2.17 -18.54
CA VAL A 153 -8.66 1.18 -18.56
C VAL A 153 -9.06 0.90 -17.12
N VAL A 154 -9.99 1.72 -16.62
CA VAL A 154 -10.50 1.57 -15.25
C VAL A 154 -11.52 0.42 -15.21
N THR A 155 -11.03 -0.80 -14.99
CA THR A 155 -11.88 -1.96 -14.73
C THR A 155 -12.25 -2.00 -13.24
N GLY A 156 -13.53 -2.18 -12.91
CA GLY A 156 -14.01 -2.21 -11.52
C GLY A 156 -13.32 -3.27 -10.64
N GLY A 157 -12.82 -4.36 -11.24
CA GLY A 157 -12.09 -5.41 -10.55
C GLY A 157 -10.80 -4.94 -9.87
N GLY A 158 -10.06 -3.99 -10.47
CA GLY A 158 -8.82 -3.47 -9.88
C GLY A 158 -9.08 -2.65 -8.62
N PHE A 159 -10.11 -1.80 -8.65
CA PHE A 159 -10.52 -1.02 -7.48
C PHE A 159 -10.98 -1.91 -6.33
N ILE A 160 -11.82 -2.91 -6.62
CA ILE A 160 -12.32 -3.87 -5.63
C ILE A 160 -11.14 -4.62 -4.99
N TYR A 161 -10.18 -5.05 -5.80
CA TYR A 161 -8.99 -5.75 -5.33
C TYR A 161 -8.15 -4.90 -4.36
N PHE A 162 -7.73 -3.69 -4.77
CA PHE A 162 -6.89 -2.83 -3.93
C PHE A 162 -7.63 -2.38 -2.66
N PHE A 163 -8.91 -2.00 -2.78
CA PHE A 163 -9.71 -1.57 -1.64
C PHE A 163 -10.00 -2.71 -0.67
N GLY A 164 -10.31 -3.90 -1.18
CA GLY A 164 -10.48 -5.12 -0.38
C GLY A 164 -9.22 -5.48 0.39
N LEU A 165 -8.05 -5.37 -0.24
CA LEU A 165 -6.76 -5.61 0.42
C LEU A 165 -6.46 -4.57 1.51
N VAL A 166 -6.75 -3.29 1.26
CA VAL A 166 -6.63 -2.24 2.28
C VAL A 166 -7.50 -2.56 3.49
N LEU A 167 -8.79 -2.82 3.27
CA LEU A 167 -9.73 -3.16 4.35
C LEU A 167 -9.26 -4.38 5.13
N PHE A 168 -8.87 -5.45 4.44
CA PHE A 168 -8.37 -6.67 5.04
C PHE A 168 -7.15 -6.40 5.95
N CYS A 169 -6.18 -5.61 5.46
CA CYS A 169 -4.98 -5.29 6.23
C CYS A 169 -5.29 -4.42 7.46
N LEU A 170 -6.16 -3.42 7.32
CA LEU A 170 -6.54 -2.54 8.43
C LEU A 170 -7.32 -3.31 9.51
N VAL A 171 -8.30 -4.14 9.13
CA VAL A 171 -9.04 -4.98 10.08
C VAL A 171 -8.09 -5.95 10.78
N SER A 172 -7.20 -6.62 10.04
CA SER A 172 -6.22 -7.55 10.62
C SER A 172 -5.29 -6.82 11.61
N ALA A 173 -4.86 -5.59 11.28
CA ALA A 173 -4.02 -4.79 12.18
C ALA A 173 -4.77 -4.44 13.47
N THR A 174 -6.08 -4.13 13.40
CA THR A 174 -6.88 -3.85 14.60
C THR A 174 -7.01 -5.05 15.51
N GLN A 175 -7.16 -6.24 14.94
CA GLN A 175 -7.21 -7.49 15.70
C GLN A 175 -5.87 -7.77 16.39
N VAL A 176 -4.75 -7.55 15.70
CA VAL A 176 -3.40 -7.70 16.28
C VAL A 176 -3.17 -6.76 17.45
N LEU A 177 -3.61 -5.49 17.36
CA LEU A 177 -3.50 -4.57 18.49
C LEU A 177 -4.39 -4.99 19.67
N ARG A 178 -5.63 -5.40 19.39
CA ARG A 178 -6.57 -5.83 20.41
C ARG A 178 -6.06 -7.05 21.19
N MET A 179 -5.39 -7.99 20.52
CA MET A 179 -4.78 -9.15 21.15
C MET A 179 -3.63 -8.79 22.11
N LYS A 180 -2.95 -7.66 21.91
CA LYS A 180 -1.85 -7.19 22.77
C LYS A 180 -2.32 -6.38 23.99
N ARG A 181 -3.61 -6.04 24.03
CA ARG A 181 -4.23 -5.27 25.13
C ARG A 181 -4.68 -6.17 26.29
N PHE A 182 -4.68 -7.49 26.08
CA PHE A 182 -4.98 -8.54 27.06
C PHE A 182 -3.74 -9.38 27.31
#